data_AF-D0L537-F1
#
_entry.id   AF-D0L537-F1
#
_cell.length_a   1.000
_cell.length_b   1.000
_cell.length_c   1.000
_cell.angle_alpha   90.00
_cell.angle_beta   90.00
_cell.angle_gamma   90.00
#
_symmetry.space_group_name_H-M   'P 1'
#
loop_
_entity.id
_entity.type
_entity.pdbx_description
1 polymer ?
#
loop_
_entity_poly.entity_id
_entity_poly.type
_entity_poly.pdbx_seq_one_letter_code
_entity_poly.pdbx_strand_id
1 'polypeptide(L)'
;MTGLTPAELRYLRDRLELITGDFQLWTELEDAFTRQTSRPGPPDKLCRTKRVATPLPYTPAASNARRRLRSALAEIAPKGDVVAMATWTARNLHMVSARPDAYTAYERVCAGVAEALAAISNESPQSQNEPMTPAEIERQARKLGDPGRGLTRRRLHTLREAGYIAPHSPGRYLLADVLKAHNSLPRRRKSPSSSHA
;
A
#
# COMPACT_ATOMS: atom_id res chain seq x y z
N MET A 1 29.82 -7.25 -10.67
CA MET A 1 28.58 -6.79 -10.01
C MET A 1 27.76 -6.07 -11.06
N THR A 2 26.69 -6.68 -11.53
CA THR A 2 25.81 -6.13 -12.57
C THR A 2 24.91 -5.06 -11.97
N GLY A 3 24.84 -3.88 -12.62
CA GLY A 3 23.91 -2.82 -12.24
C GLY A 3 22.45 -3.26 -12.39
N LEU A 4 21.52 -2.41 -11.95
CA LEU A 4 20.09 -2.66 -12.02
C LEU A 4 19.63 -2.89 -13.45
N THR A 5 18.78 -3.90 -13.64
CA THR A 5 18.14 -4.18 -14.93
C THR A 5 17.12 -3.10 -15.29
N PRO A 6 16.79 -2.92 -16.59
CA PRO A 6 15.73 -1.99 -16.99
C PRO A 6 14.36 -2.28 -16.36
N ALA A 7 14.09 -3.54 -16.00
CA ALA A 7 12.85 -3.93 -15.35
C ALA A 7 12.80 -3.47 -13.88
N GLU A 8 13.89 -3.67 -13.13
CA GLU A 8 14.03 -3.20 -11.75
C GLU A 8 13.98 -1.67 -11.67
N LEU A 9 14.57 -0.99 -12.64
CA LEU A 9 14.51 0.47 -12.72
C LEU A 9 13.08 0.98 -12.92
N ARG A 10 12.31 0.38 -13.84
CA ARG A 10 10.89 0.71 -14.01
C ARG A 10 10.10 0.42 -12.75
N TYR A 11 10.30 -0.75 -12.14
CA TYR A 11 9.63 -1.13 -10.91
C TYR A 11 9.91 -0.14 -9.77
N LEU A 12 11.18 0.24 -9.54
CA LEU A 12 11.54 1.22 -8.52
C LEU A 12 10.88 2.57 -8.81
N ARG A 13 10.91 3.02 -10.06
CA ARG A 13 10.28 4.28 -10.47
C ARG A 13 8.79 4.26 -10.16
N ASP A 14 8.05 3.25 -10.58
CA ASP A 14 6.60 3.17 -10.36
C ASP A 14 6.25 3.21 -8.87
N ARG A 15 7.07 2.56 -8.03
CA ARG A 15 6.94 2.57 -6.57
C ARG A 15 7.26 3.92 -5.94
N LEU A 16 8.31 4.60 -6.40
CA LEU A 16 8.65 5.94 -5.95
C LEU A 16 7.65 6.99 -6.46
N GLU A 17 7.11 6.81 -7.66
CA GLU A 17 6.06 7.66 -8.22
C GLU A 17 4.77 7.54 -7.41
N LEU A 18 4.39 6.32 -7.01
CA LEU A 18 3.26 6.10 -6.09
C LEU A 18 3.47 6.83 -4.76
N ILE A 19 4.69 6.81 -4.24
CA ILE A 19 5.08 7.59 -3.05
C ILE A 19 4.93 9.09 -3.32
N THR A 20 5.43 9.61 -4.43
CA THR A 20 5.45 11.07 -4.69
C THR A 20 4.11 11.63 -5.18
N GLY A 21 3.29 10.80 -5.83
CA GLY A 21 2.03 11.19 -6.45
C GLY A 21 0.87 11.28 -5.47
N ASP A 22 0.94 10.54 -4.36
CA ASP A 22 -0.08 10.58 -3.30
C ASP A 22 0.30 11.61 -2.22
N PHE A 23 0.26 12.88 -2.61
CA PHE A 23 0.68 14.02 -1.76
C PHE A 23 -0.17 14.12 -0.46
N GLN A 24 -1.43 13.69 -0.50
CA GLN A 24 -2.31 13.62 0.68
C GLN A 24 -1.82 12.58 1.69
N LEU A 25 -1.35 11.44 1.20
CA LEU A 25 -0.94 10.29 1.98
C LEU A 25 0.40 10.53 2.72
N TRP A 26 1.27 11.40 2.19
CA TRP A 26 2.45 11.90 2.89
C TRP A 26 2.15 13.02 3.87
N THR A 27 1.21 13.92 3.53
CA THR A 27 0.71 14.92 4.48
C THR A 27 0.07 14.22 5.68
N GLU A 28 -0.63 13.11 5.46
CA GLU A 28 -1.19 12.27 6.52
C GLU A 28 -0.11 11.55 7.36
N LEU A 29 0.98 11.07 6.73
CA LEU A 29 2.15 10.51 7.43
C LEU A 29 2.96 11.56 8.22
N GLU A 30 2.98 12.80 7.75
CA GLU A 30 3.69 13.92 8.38
C GLU A 30 2.84 14.62 9.46
N ASP A 31 1.53 14.71 9.28
CA ASP A 31 0.56 15.18 10.28
C ASP A 31 0.42 14.19 11.46
N ALA A 32 0.55 12.88 11.20
CA ALA A 32 0.65 11.87 12.24
C ALA A 32 1.90 12.06 13.13
N PHE A 33 2.91 12.79 12.65
CA PHE A 33 4.16 13.07 13.35
C PHE A 33 4.15 14.41 14.10
N THR A 34 3.57 15.48 13.54
CA THR A 34 3.59 16.84 14.13
C THR A 34 2.67 17.03 15.33
N ARG A 35 1.66 16.17 15.52
CA ARG A 35 0.80 16.24 16.73
C ARG A 35 1.47 15.77 18.02
N GLN A 36 2.66 15.17 17.96
CA GLN A 36 3.47 14.89 19.16
C GLN A 36 4.36 16.08 19.56
N THR A 37 4.59 17.04 18.67
CA THR A 37 5.34 18.29 18.94
C THR A 37 4.45 19.50 19.18
N SER A 38 3.14 19.39 18.93
CA SER A 38 2.15 20.37 19.38
C SER A 38 1.97 20.25 20.89
N ARG A 39 2.86 20.95 21.62
CA ARG A 39 2.68 21.31 23.03
C ARG A 39 1.23 21.80 23.27
N PRO A 40 0.69 21.66 24.49
CA PRO A 40 -0.58 22.30 24.85
C PRO A 40 -0.40 23.83 24.82
N GLY A 41 -0.61 24.41 23.65
CA GLY A 41 -0.64 25.84 23.39
C GLY A 41 -1.91 26.17 22.60
N PRO A 42 -2.43 27.40 22.72
CA PRO A 42 -3.70 27.76 22.09
C PRO A 42 -3.61 27.62 20.56
N PRO A 43 -4.65 27.06 19.91
CA PRO A 43 -4.61 26.72 18.50
C PRO A 43 -4.47 27.97 17.64
N ASP A 44 -3.51 27.92 16.72
CA ASP A 44 -3.22 29.00 15.79
C ASP A 44 -4.34 29.14 14.75
N LYS A 45 -4.88 30.36 14.62
CA LYS A 45 -6.16 30.63 13.93
C LYS A 45 -6.07 30.65 12.40
N LEU A 46 -4.88 30.38 11.84
CA LEU A 46 -4.61 30.57 10.42
C LEU A 46 -4.76 29.29 9.56
N CYS A 47 -4.88 28.10 10.15
CA CYS A 47 -5.06 26.85 9.41
C CYS A 47 -6.53 26.53 9.08
N ARG A 48 -7.28 27.53 8.61
CA ARG A 48 -8.71 27.39 8.29
C ARG A 48 -8.92 27.58 6.79
N THR A 49 -8.53 26.62 5.96
CA THR A 49 -9.11 26.36 4.62
C THR A 49 -8.40 25.22 3.89
N LYS A 50 -8.91 24.00 4.06
CA LYS A 50 -9.21 23.01 3.01
C LYS A 50 -9.71 21.73 3.71
N ARG A 51 -10.67 21.07 3.06
CA ARG A 51 -11.48 19.95 3.58
C ARG A 51 -10.63 18.98 4.41
N VAL A 52 -10.91 18.93 5.70
CA VAL A 52 -10.29 18.00 6.65
C VAL A 52 -10.82 16.60 6.32
N ALA A 53 -10.11 15.90 5.43
CA ALA A 53 -10.06 14.45 5.51
C ALA A 53 -9.58 14.16 6.94
N THR A 54 -10.36 13.39 7.69
CA THR A 54 -10.03 13.03 9.07
C THR A 54 -8.63 12.38 9.04
N PRO A 55 -7.60 12.98 9.65
CA PRO A 55 -6.25 12.44 9.55
C PRO A 55 -6.24 11.04 10.16
N LEU A 56 -5.60 10.10 9.45
CA LEU A 56 -5.48 8.71 9.90
C LEU A 56 -4.78 8.66 11.28
N PRO A 57 -5.19 7.74 12.17
CA PRO A 57 -4.59 7.61 13.49
C PRO A 57 -3.11 7.22 13.40
N TYR A 58 -2.29 7.76 14.31
CA TYR A 58 -0.89 7.39 14.46
C TYR A 58 -0.73 5.88 14.65
N THR A 59 0.12 5.26 13.84
CA THR A 59 0.56 3.87 14.04
C THR A 59 2.08 3.80 14.20
N PRO A 60 2.61 3.08 15.20
CA PRO A 60 4.05 2.84 15.33
C PRO A 60 4.67 2.18 14.10
N ALA A 61 3.88 1.39 13.36
CA ALA A 61 4.28 0.77 12.10
C ALA A 61 4.62 1.82 11.03
N ALA A 62 3.77 2.83 10.84
CA ALA A 62 4.02 3.90 9.87
C ALA A 62 5.27 4.72 10.21
N SER A 63 5.49 5.00 11.50
CA SER A 63 6.70 5.71 11.97
C SER A 63 7.98 4.92 11.67
N ASN A 64 7.97 3.61 11.95
CA ASN A 64 9.10 2.73 11.65
C ASN A 64 9.37 2.62 10.15
N ALA A 65 8.31 2.45 9.35
CA ALA A 65 8.40 2.38 7.89
C ALA A 65 9.01 3.66 7.30
N ARG A 66 8.53 4.84 7.73
CA ARG A 66 9.09 6.14 7.33
C ARG A 66 10.57 6.23 7.65
N ARG A 67 10.99 5.88 8.87
CA ARG A 67 12.40 5.94 9.30
C ARG A 67 13.28 5.03 8.44
N ARG A 68 12.83 3.81 8.17
CA ARG A 68 13.57 2.84 7.35
C ARG A 68 13.68 3.31 5.90
N LEU A 69 12.58 3.77 5.31
CA LEU A 69 12.58 4.33 3.95
C LEU A 69 13.46 5.58 3.86
N ARG A 70 13.39 6.49 4.85
CA ARG A 70 14.29 7.66 4.93
C ARG A 70 15.75 7.25 4.98
N SER A 71 16.08 6.25 5.80
CA SER A 71 17.45 5.73 5.92
C SER A 71 17.94 5.16 4.60
N ALA A 72 17.13 4.32 3.94
CA ALA A 72 17.48 3.71 2.66
C ALA A 72 17.67 4.77 1.56
N LEU A 73 16.80 5.78 1.51
CA LEU A 73 16.91 6.87 0.55
C LEU A 73 18.11 7.77 0.82
N ALA A 74 18.48 8.01 2.08
CA ALA A 74 19.63 8.85 2.44
C ALA A 74 20.99 8.25 2.02
N GLU A 75 21.04 6.94 1.73
CA GLU A 75 22.23 6.29 1.17
C GLU A 75 22.45 6.67 -0.31
N ILE A 76 21.39 7.06 -1.01
CA ILE A 76 21.41 7.29 -2.47
C ILE A 76 21.05 8.71 -2.90
N ALA A 77 20.25 9.43 -2.13
CA ALA A 77 19.73 10.74 -2.44
C ALA A 77 20.34 11.81 -1.52
N PRO A 78 20.40 13.07 -1.98
CA PRO A 78 20.79 14.18 -1.11
C PRO A 78 19.82 14.32 0.07
N LYS A 79 20.30 14.88 1.19
CA LYS A 79 19.50 15.10 2.39
C LYS A 79 18.22 15.86 2.06
N GLY A 80 17.09 15.35 2.55
CA GLY A 80 15.78 15.97 2.41
C GLY A 80 14.72 15.27 3.25
N ASP A 81 13.47 15.66 3.08
CA ASP A 81 12.34 14.80 3.47
C ASP A 81 12.24 13.58 2.53
N VAL A 82 11.40 12.61 2.91
CA VAL A 82 11.27 11.35 2.16
C VAL A 82 10.73 11.58 0.74
N VAL A 83 9.84 12.56 0.56
CA VAL A 83 9.23 12.88 -0.74
C VAL A 83 10.26 13.52 -1.66
N ALA A 84 11.04 14.47 -1.17
CA ALA A 84 12.14 15.11 -1.89
C ALA A 84 13.20 14.09 -2.30
N MET A 85 13.58 13.19 -1.39
CA MET A 85 14.55 12.13 -1.68
C MET A 85 14.00 11.12 -2.69
N ALA A 86 12.74 10.71 -2.58
CA ALA A 86 12.08 9.81 -3.53
C ALA A 86 11.96 10.45 -4.92
N THR A 87 11.56 11.72 -4.98
CA THR A 87 11.46 12.50 -6.24
C THR A 87 12.82 12.63 -6.90
N TRP A 88 13.85 12.96 -6.12
CA TRP A 88 15.22 13.02 -6.62
C TRP A 88 15.65 11.66 -7.15
N THR A 89 15.40 10.58 -6.41
CA THR A 89 15.77 9.22 -6.81
C THR A 89 15.08 8.82 -8.11
N ALA A 90 13.78 9.06 -8.25
CA ALA A 90 13.00 8.73 -9.44
C ALA A 90 13.51 9.46 -10.70
N ARG A 91 13.88 10.74 -10.55
CA ARG A 91 14.45 11.56 -11.64
C ARG A 91 15.87 11.16 -12.00
N ASN A 92 16.64 10.69 -11.03
CA ASN A 92 18.07 10.38 -11.16
C ASN A 92 18.37 8.89 -11.17
N LEU A 93 17.39 8.07 -11.56
CA LEU A 93 17.44 6.61 -11.48
C LEU A 93 18.63 5.99 -12.25
N HIS A 94 19.01 6.62 -13.36
CA HIS A 94 20.18 6.22 -14.15
C HIS A 94 21.49 6.39 -13.35
N MET A 95 21.65 7.49 -12.62
CA MET A 95 22.81 7.70 -11.74
C MET A 95 22.83 6.70 -10.60
N VAL A 96 21.67 6.43 -9.99
CA VAL A 96 21.54 5.42 -8.93
C VAL A 96 21.94 4.04 -9.45
N SER A 97 21.54 3.68 -10.67
CA SER A 97 21.85 2.38 -11.27
C SER A 97 23.33 2.16 -11.60
N ALA A 98 24.09 3.24 -11.80
CA ALA A 98 25.52 3.19 -12.13
C ALA A 98 26.42 3.00 -10.90
N ARG A 99 25.86 3.05 -9.69
CA ARG A 99 26.65 2.89 -8.47
C ARG A 99 27.06 1.43 -8.25
N PRO A 100 28.25 1.17 -7.67
CA PRO A 100 28.68 -0.19 -7.33
C PRO A 100 27.75 -0.92 -6.35
N ASP A 101 27.06 -0.18 -5.49
CA ASP A 101 26.11 -0.65 -4.48
C ASP A 101 24.64 -0.54 -4.91
N ALA A 102 24.38 -0.22 -6.20
CA ALA A 102 23.03 0.08 -6.71
C ALA A 102 22.00 -1.00 -6.38
N TYR A 103 22.40 -2.27 -6.50
CA TYR A 103 21.52 -3.41 -6.25
C TYR A 103 21.11 -3.50 -4.77
N THR A 104 22.07 -3.41 -3.84
CA THR A 104 21.78 -3.44 -2.40
C THR A 104 20.97 -2.23 -1.96
N ALA A 105 21.27 -1.04 -2.51
CA ALA A 105 20.49 0.16 -2.23
C ALA A 105 19.05 0.04 -2.76
N TYR A 106 18.85 -0.52 -3.96
CA TYR A 106 17.55 -0.81 -4.53
C TYR A 106 16.73 -1.76 -3.65
N GLU A 107 17.33 -2.85 -3.16
CA GLU A 107 16.64 -3.79 -2.27
C GLU A 107 16.18 -3.10 -0.98
N ARG A 108 17.04 -2.28 -0.37
CA ARG A 108 16.69 -1.52 0.85
C ARG A 108 15.57 -0.50 0.60
N VAL A 109 15.63 0.23 -0.51
CA VAL A 109 14.59 1.20 -0.86
C VAL A 109 13.28 0.48 -1.14
N CYS A 110 13.28 -0.58 -1.95
CA CYS A 110 12.08 -1.38 -2.23
C CYS A 110 11.45 -1.96 -0.97
N ALA A 111 12.26 -2.48 -0.04
CA ALA A 111 11.78 -2.94 1.26
C ALA A 111 11.14 -1.82 2.07
N GLY A 112 11.78 -0.65 2.13
CA GLY A 112 11.23 0.54 2.80
C GLY A 112 9.92 1.03 2.17
N VAL A 113 9.80 1.01 0.85
CA VAL A 113 8.56 1.37 0.14
C VAL A 113 7.46 0.36 0.45
N ALA A 114 7.75 -0.94 0.41
CA ALA A 114 6.77 -1.98 0.72
C ALA A 114 6.25 -1.86 2.16
N GLU A 115 7.14 -1.60 3.13
CA GLU A 115 6.75 -1.40 4.54
C GLU A 115 5.89 -0.15 4.71
N ALA A 116 6.21 0.95 4.02
CA ALA A 116 5.41 2.16 4.04
C ALA A 116 4.01 1.90 3.49
N LEU A 117 3.91 1.30 2.31
CA LEU A 117 2.62 0.99 1.68
C LEU A 117 1.75 0.05 2.53
N ALA A 118 2.36 -0.93 3.21
CA ALA A 118 1.64 -1.81 4.13
C ALA A 118 1.11 -1.05 5.36
N ALA A 119 1.93 -0.17 5.94
CA ALA A 119 1.53 0.64 7.09
C ALA A 119 0.39 1.62 6.77
N ILE A 120 0.43 2.21 5.56
CA ILE A 120 -0.59 3.12 5.04
C ILE A 120 -1.91 2.37 4.80
N SER A 121 -1.85 1.17 4.20
CA SER A 121 -3.05 0.44 3.80
C SER A 121 -3.87 -0.07 5.00
N ASN A 122 -3.39 0.07 6.25
CA ASN A 122 -3.88 -0.64 7.44
C ASN A 122 -3.92 -2.17 7.26
N GLU A 123 -3.35 -2.67 6.18
CA GLU A 123 -3.21 -4.08 5.89
C GLU A 123 -1.85 -4.51 6.41
N SER A 124 -1.79 -4.79 7.71
CA SER A 124 -0.73 -5.69 8.14
C SER A 124 -0.87 -6.96 7.30
N PRO A 125 0.18 -7.47 6.63
CA PRO A 125 0.14 -8.77 5.98
C PRO A 125 -0.24 -9.89 6.97
N GLN A 126 -0.16 -9.66 8.28
CA GLN A 126 -0.72 -10.56 9.30
C GLN A 126 -2.24 -10.69 9.20
N SER A 127 -2.96 -9.63 8.85
CA SER A 127 -4.43 -9.67 8.72
C SER A 127 -4.90 -10.52 7.54
N GLN A 128 -4.10 -10.67 6.49
CA GLN A 128 -4.46 -11.53 5.35
C GLN A 128 -4.29 -13.02 5.65
N ASN A 129 -3.43 -13.34 6.63
CA ASN A 129 -3.08 -14.68 7.08
C ASN A 129 -3.78 -15.09 8.38
N GLU A 130 -4.64 -14.23 8.94
CA GLU A 130 -5.46 -14.57 10.09
C GLU A 130 -6.75 -15.27 9.63
N PRO A 131 -7.14 -16.40 10.23
CA PRO A 131 -8.40 -17.06 9.92
C PRO A 131 -9.59 -16.16 10.24
N MET A 132 -10.36 -15.78 9.23
CA MET A 132 -11.51 -14.89 9.34
C MET A 132 -12.82 -15.61 9.08
N THR A 133 -13.88 -15.19 9.77
CA THR A 133 -15.25 -15.61 9.46
C THR A 133 -15.70 -15.05 8.11
N PRO A 134 -16.69 -15.65 7.43
CA PRO A 134 -17.23 -15.12 6.16
C PRO A 134 -17.72 -13.67 6.24
N ALA A 135 -18.22 -13.26 7.40
CA ALA A 135 -18.67 -11.89 7.66
C ALA A 135 -17.51 -10.89 7.68
N GLU A 136 -16.41 -11.26 8.31
CA GLU A 136 -15.19 -10.46 8.39
C GLU A 136 -14.55 -10.34 7.01
N ILE A 137 -14.50 -11.43 6.25
CA ILE A 137 -13.98 -11.45 4.89
C ILE A 137 -14.80 -10.54 3.98
N GLU A 138 -16.13 -10.62 4.03
CA GLU A 138 -16.98 -9.72 3.25
C GLU A 138 -16.72 -8.24 3.61
N ARG A 139 -16.61 -7.93 4.91
CA ARG A 139 -16.33 -6.57 5.38
C ARG A 139 -14.95 -6.09 4.91
N GLN A 140 -13.93 -6.93 4.96
CA GLN A 140 -12.58 -6.59 4.53
C GLN A 140 -12.49 -6.46 3.01
N ALA A 141 -13.17 -7.33 2.27
CA ALA A 141 -13.26 -7.26 0.81
C ALA A 141 -13.88 -5.96 0.30
N ARG A 142 -14.85 -5.38 1.03
CA ARG A 142 -15.41 -4.06 0.69
C ARG A 142 -14.38 -2.94 0.80
N LYS A 143 -13.45 -3.02 1.75
CA LYS A 143 -12.38 -2.03 1.92
C LYS A 143 -11.32 -2.10 0.81
N LEU A 144 -11.09 -3.31 0.30
CA LEU A 144 -10.12 -3.58 -0.77
C LEU A 144 -10.50 -3.00 -2.14
N GLY A 145 -11.74 -2.55 -2.35
CA GLY A 145 -12.17 -2.00 -3.64
C GLY A 145 -12.30 -3.06 -4.73
N ASP A 146 -11.68 -2.84 -5.89
CA ASP A 146 -11.84 -3.69 -7.08
C ASP A 146 -11.46 -5.17 -6.90
N PRO A 147 -10.35 -5.52 -6.21
CA PRO A 147 -10.00 -6.90 -5.86
C PRO A 147 -11.09 -7.63 -5.06
N GLY A 148 -11.75 -6.95 -4.11
CA GLY A 148 -12.82 -7.52 -3.29
C GLY A 148 -14.22 -7.32 -3.87
N ARG A 149 -14.34 -6.63 -5.00
CA ARG A 149 -15.64 -6.30 -5.60
C ARG A 149 -16.45 -7.56 -5.92
N GLY A 150 -17.67 -7.63 -5.41
CA GLY A 150 -18.56 -8.77 -5.59
C GLY A 150 -18.23 -10.00 -4.73
N LEU A 151 -17.25 -9.90 -3.83
CA LEU A 151 -16.98 -10.94 -2.84
C LEU A 151 -17.97 -10.78 -1.66
N THR A 152 -19.08 -11.51 -1.76
CA THR A 152 -20.14 -11.57 -0.74
C THR A 152 -20.13 -12.92 -0.03
N ARG A 153 -20.84 -13.06 1.09
CA ARG A 153 -21.07 -14.37 1.75
C ARG A 153 -21.60 -15.43 0.77
N ARG A 154 -22.50 -15.04 -0.13
CA ARG A 154 -23.03 -15.95 -1.16
C ARG A 154 -21.93 -16.44 -2.11
N ARG A 155 -21.08 -15.53 -2.59
CA ARG A 155 -19.94 -15.88 -3.45
C ARG A 155 -18.95 -16.80 -2.71
N LEU A 156 -18.69 -16.51 -1.44
CA LEU A 156 -17.80 -17.30 -0.59
C LEU A 156 -18.36 -18.72 -0.37
N HIS A 157 -19.68 -18.86 -0.15
CA HIS A 157 -20.34 -20.17 -0.11
C HIS A 157 -20.17 -20.94 -1.41
N THR A 158 -20.39 -20.29 -2.56
CA THR A 158 -20.20 -20.91 -3.89
C THR A 158 -18.75 -21.35 -4.09
N LEU A 159 -17.77 -20.54 -3.69
CA LEU A 159 -16.35 -20.91 -3.78
C LEU A 159 -16.03 -22.15 -2.93
N ARG A 160 -16.62 -22.25 -1.74
CA ARG A 160 -16.47 -23.40 -0.85
C ARG A 160 -17.11 -24.65 -1.43
N GLU A 161 -18.37 -24.56 -1.87
CA GLU A 161 -19.09 -25.70 -2.45
C GLU A 161 -18.41 -26.24 -3.72
N ALA A 162 -17.79 -25.35 -4.51
CA ALA A 162 -17.02 -25.73 -5.67
C ALA A 162 -15.57 -26.15 -5.36
N GLY A 163 -15.17 -26.20 -4.09
CA GLY A 163 -13.85 -26.68 -3.65
C GLY A 163 -12.67 -25.73 -3.94
N TYR A 164 -12.92 -24.48 -4.34
CA TYR A 164 -11.85 -23.50 -4.61
C TYR A 164 -11.21 -22.93 -3.34
N ILE A 165 -11.92 -23.01 -2.22
CA ILE A 165 -11.43 -22.57 -0.90
C ILE A 165 -11.73 -23.66 0.12
N ALA A 166 -10.80 -23.88 1.04
CA ALA A 166 -10.98 -24.76 2.18
C ALA A 166 -10.98 -23.93 3.48
N PRO A 167 -11.78 -24.28 4.49
CA PRO A 167 -11.69 -23.65 5.79
C PRO A 167 -10.34 -23.97 6.43
N HIS A 168 -9.66 -22.95 6.94
CA HIS A 168 -8.43 -23.11 7.72
C HIS A 168 -8.73 -23.65 9.12
N SER A 169 -9.87 -23.24 9.68
CA SER A 169 -10.45 -23.78 10.91
C SER A 169 -11.97 -23.79 10.78
N PRO A 170 -12.74 -24.43 11.70
CA PRO A 170 -14.19 -24.53 11.57
C PRO A 170 -14.86 -23.18 11.29
N GLY A 171 -15.41 -23.03 10.09
CA GLY A 171 -16.09 -21.80 9.65
C GLY A 171 -15.19 -20.58 9.41
N ARG A 172 -13.86 -20.71 9.39
CA ARG A 172 -12.92 -19.60 9.16
C ARG A 172 -12.01 -19.88 7.96
N TYR A 173 -11.69 -18.84 7.20
CA TYR A 173 -10.93 -18.90 5.96
C TYR A 173 -9.86 -17.82 5.96
N LEU A 174 -8.78 -18.06 5.23
CA LEU A 174 -7.76 -17.03 4.99
C LEU A 174 -8.23 -16.09 3.90
N LEU A 175 -8.11 -14.78 4.13
CA LEU A 175 -8.54 -13.78 3.16
C LEU A 175 -7.75 -13.89 1.84
N ALA A 176 -6.45 -14.17 1.94
CA ALA A 176 -5.56 -14.33 0.78
C ALA A 176 -6.06 -15.46 -0.16
N ASP A 177 -6.39 -16.62 0.40
CA ASP A 177 -6.89 -17.78 -0.37
C ASP A 177 -8.24 -17.47 -1.03
N VAL A 178 -9.12 -16.79 -0.31
CA VAL A 178 -10.44 -16.41 -0.83
C VAL A 178 -10.32 -15.39 -1.95
N LEU A 179 -9.46 -14.39 -1.83
CA LEU A 179 -9.23 -13.39 -2.88
C LEU A 179 -8.58 -14.03 -4.12
N LYS A 180 -7.61 -14.93 -3.92
CA LYS A 180 -6.97 -15.67 -5.00
C LYS A 180 -8.02 -16.49 -5.78
N ALA A 181 -8.84 -17.26 -5.07
CA ALA A 181 -9.93 -18.04 -5.67
C ALA A 181 -10.96 -17.14 -6.38
N HIS A 182 -11.38 -16.04 -5.75
CA HIS A 182 -12.35 -15.10 -6.31
C HIS A 182 -11.86 -14.46 -7.62
N ASN A 183 -10.60 -14.06 -7.67
CA ASN A 183 -10.00 -13.41 -8.83
C ASN A 183 -9.62 -14.40 -9.94
N SER A 184 -9.42 -15.68 -9.61
CA SER A 184 -9.15 -16.73 -10.60
C SER A 184 -10.38 -17.09 -11.45
N LEU A 185 -11.59 -16.84 -10.95
CA LEU A 185 -12.82 -17.14 -11.67
C LEU A 185 -13.23 -15.98 -12.59
N PRO A 186 -13.57 -16.26 -13.86
CA PRO A 186 -13.98 -15.22 -14.79
C PRO A 186 -15.21 -14.47 -14.25
N ARG A 187 -15.07 -13.16 -14.04
CA ARG A 187 -16.23 -12.30 -13.78
C ARG A 187 -17.07 -12.31 -15.05
N ARG A 188 -18.34 -12.72 -14.92
CA ARG A 188 -19.31 -12.64 -16.02
C ARG A 188 -19.38 -11.18 -16.47
N ARG A 189 -18.66 -10.84 -17.54
CA ARG A 189 -18.73 -9.51 -18.15
C ARG A 189 -20.17 -9.34 -18.59
N LYS A 190 -20.83 -8.27 -18.14
CA LYS A 190 -22.06 -7.82 -18.78
C LYS A 190 -21.68 -7.55 -20.23
N SER A 191 -22.13 -8.40 -21.15
CA SER A 191 -22.00 -8.12 -22.58
C SER A 191 -22.54 -6.71 -22.81
N PRO A 192 -21.82 -5.84 -23.54
CA PRO A 192 -22.36 -4.55 -23.90
C PRO A 192 -23.69 -4.83 -24.61
N SER A 193 -24.77 -4.34 -24.03
CA SER A 193 -26.07 -4.36 -24.69
C SER A 193 -25.87 -3.66 -26.01
N SER A 194 -25.94 -4.41 -27.11
CA SER A 194 -26.03 -3.87 -28.45
C SER A 194 -27.33 -3.08 -28.53
N SER A 195 -27.24 -1.79 -28.21
CA SER A 195 -28.29 -0.82 -28.48
C SER A 195 -28.32 -0.62 -29.99
N HIS A 196 -29.16 -1.42 -30.65
CA HIS A 196 -29.71 -1.11 -31.94
C HIS A 196 -30.78 -0.03 -31.73
N ALA A 197 -30.52 1.19 -32.21
CA ALA A 197 -31.50 2.16 -32.71
C ALA A 197 -30.73 3.30 -33.37
#